data_AF-A0A2V9NBA4-F1
#
_entry.id   AF-A0A2V9NBA4-F1
#
_cell.length_a   1.000
_cell.length_b   1.000
_cell.length_c   1.000
_cell.angle_alpha   90.00
_cell.angle_beta   90.00
_cell.angle_gamma   90.00
#
_symmetry.space_group_name_H-M   'P 1'
#
loop_
_entity.id
_entity.type
_entity.pdbx_description
1 polymer ?
#
loop_
_entity_poly.entity_id
_entity_poly.type
_entity_poly.pdbx_seq_one_letter_code
_entity_poly.pdbx_strand_id
1 'polypeptide(L)'
;MLVTVGIRTGPDAQICIEVERPQHSSKAQQSYPSKQQARTVLFSFGIPYNATDFYLKLLPEVGRTVLKFPPLEVPVQLLRDEGFML
;
A
#
# COMPACT_ATOMS: atom_id res chain seq x y z
N MET A 1 0.63 4.87 14.12
CA MET A 1 1.20 3.52 14.28
C MET A 1 2.22 3.31 13.20
N LEU A 2 3.44 2.93 13.58
CA LEU A 2 4.50 2.63 12.64
C LEU A 2 4.17 1.38 11.81
N VAL A 3 4.12 1.55 10.50
CA VAL A 3 3.85 0.48 9.53
C VAL A 3 4.80 0.56 8.34
N THR A 4 4.97 -0.56 7.65
CA THR A 4 5.54 -0.60 6.31
C THR A 4 4.41 -0.82 5.32
N VAL A 5 4.29 0.06 4.34
CA VAL A 5 3.31 -0.08 3.25
C VAL A 5 4.01 -0.65 2.03
N GLY A 6 3.39 -1.64 1.39
CA GLY A 6 3.86 -2.25 0.16
C GLY A 6 2.78 -2.25 -0.91
N ILE A 7 3.19 -2.28 -2.17
CA ILE A 7 2.28 -2.44 -3.31
C ILE A 7 2.75 -3.52 -4.26
N ARG A 8 1.81 -4.24 -4.86
CA ARG A 8 2.07 -5.18 -5.96
C ARG A 8 0.90 -5.25 -6.92
N THR A 9 1.16 -5.79 -8.11
CA THR A 9 0.09 -6.17 -9.04
C THR A 9 -0.63 -7.41 -8.50
N GLY A 10 -1.94 -7.29 -8.32
CA GLY A 10 -2.85 -8.34 -7.92
C GLY A 10 -3.33 -9.20 -9.10
N PRO A 11 -4.22 -10.18 -8.83
CA PRO A 11 -4.99 -10.85 -9.88
C PRO A 11 -5.76 -9.81 -10.71
N ASP A 12 -5.95 -10.08 -12.00
CA ASP A 12 -6.74 -9.23 -12.90
C ASP A 12 -6.29 -7.76 -12.98
N ALA A 13 -4.97 -7.53 -12.88
CA ALA A 13 -4.34 -6.21 -12.96
C ALA A 13 -4.79 -5.20 -11.87
N GLN A 14 -5.41 -5.69 -10.80
CA GLN A 14 -5.73 -4.89 -9.61
C GLN A 14 -4.45 -4.45 -8.90
N ILE A 15 -4.53 -3.40 -8.08
CA ILE A 15 -3.41 -2.97 -7.24
C ILE A 15 -3.66 -3.48 -5.82
N CYS A 16 -2.79 -4.35 -5.32
CA CYS A 16 -2.82 -4.76 -3.92
C CYS A 16 -1.94 -3.83 -3.11
N ILE A 17 -2.49 -3.24 -2.05
CA ILE A 17 -1.74 -2.55 -1.01
C ILE A 17 -1.63 -3.51 0.18
N GLU A 18 -0.42 -3.66 0.69
CA GLU A 18 -0.10 -4.44 1.88
C GLU A 18 0.38 -3.50 2.97
N VAL A 19 -0.09 -3.70 4.19
CA VAL A 19 0.37 -2.97 5.37
C VAL A 19 0.91 -3.99 6.36
N GLU A 20 2.12 -3.77 6.85
CA GLU A 20 2.84 -4.66 7.78
C GLU A 20 3.22 -3.88 9.03
N ARG A 21 2.98 -4.45 10.22
CA ARG A 21 3.55 -3.93 11.47
C ARG A 21 4.95 -4.50 11.65
N PRO A 22 6.03 -3.69 11.59
CA PRO A 22 7.40 -4.19 11.66
C PRO A 22 7.69 -5.00 12.93
N GLN A 23 7.01 -4.70 14.04
CA GLN A 23 7.28 -5.27 15.36
C GLN A 23 6.44 -6.50 15.71
N HIS A 24 5.39 -6.81 14.94
CA HIS A 24 4.37 -7.80 15.35
C HIS A 24 4.07 -8.88 14.30
N SER A 25 4.85 -8.96 13.21
CA SER A 25 4.66 -9.88 12.07
C SER A 25 3.25 -9.85 11.45
N SER A 26 2.41 -8.88 11.83
CA SER A 26 1.02 -8.77 11.41
C SER A 26 0.95 -8.05 10.08
N LYS A 27 0.15 -8.58 9.16
CA LYS A 27 -0.01 -8.06 7.81
C LYS A 27 -1.48 -8.01 7.45
N ALA A 28 -1.89 -6.91 6.83
CA ALA A 28 -3.19 -6.75 6.22
C ALA A 28 -3.00 -6.39 4.76
N GLN A 29 -3.93 -6.77 3.89
CA GLN A 29 -3.90 -6.42 2.48
C GLN A 29 -5.29 -6.02 2.00
N GLN A 30 -5.32 -5.10 1.05
CA GLN A 30 -6.53 -4.69 0.34
C GLN A 30 -6.25 -4.57 -1.15
N SER A 31 -7.24 -4.93 -1.97
CA SER A 31 -7.16 -4.86 -3.42
C SER A 31 -8.00 -3.70 -3.93
N TYR A 32 -7.41 -2.91 -4.83
CA TYR A 32 -8.04 -1.75 -5.44
C TYR A 32 -8.17 -1.99 -6.94
N PRO A 33 -9.36 -1.76 -7.53
CA PRO A 33 -9.62 -2.01 -8.95
C PRO A 33 -8.87 -1.06 -9.89
N SER A 34 -8.31 0.05 -9.38
CA SER A 34 -7.58 1.00 -10.22
C SER A 34 -6.38 1.63 -9.50
N LYS A 35 -5.39 2.03 -10.30
CA LYS A 35 -4.23 2.82 -9.83
C LYS A 35 -4.66 4.12 -9.15
N GLN A 36 -5.75 4.73 -9.59
CA GLN A 36 -6.26 5.98 -9.01
C GLN A 36 -6.79 5.77 -7.59
N GLN A 37 -7.54 4.69 -7.35
CA GLN A 37 -8.01 4.36 -6.00
C GLN A 37 -6.84 4.04 -5.07
N ALA A 38 -5.92 3.18 -5.52
CA ALA A 38 -4.71 2.88 -4.75
C ALA A 38 -3.91 4.14 -4.43
N ARG A 39 -3.79 5.08 -5.39
CA ARG A 39 -3.12 6.36 -5.19
C ARG A 39 -3.78 7.21 -4.12
N THR A 40 -5.11 7.29 -4.09
CA THR A 40 -5.86 8.02 -3.06
C THR A 40 -5.58 7.47 -1.67
N VAL A 41 -5.56 6.14 -1.52
CA VAL A 41 -5.27 5.48 -0.24
C VAL A 41 -3.82 5.67 0.19
N LEU A 42 -2.87 5.49 -0.71
CA LEU A 42 -1.45 5.73 -0.39
C LEU A 42 -1.22 7.19 0.04
N PHE A 43 -1.91 8.13 -0.61
CA PHE A 43 -1.86 9.53 -0.22
C PHE A 43 -2.50 9.80 1.14
N SER A 44 -3.63 9.15 1.47
CA SER A 44 -4.24 9.28 2.81
C SER A 44 -3.29 8.78 3.91
N PHE A 45 -2.46 7.78 3.61
CA PHE A 45 -1.39 7.31 4.50
C PHE A 45 -0.20 8.26 4.63
N GLY A 46 -0.20 9.38 3.91
CA GLY A 46 0.89 10.37 3.92
C GLY A 46 2.02 10.07 2.93
N ILE A 47 1.84 9.12 2.01
CA ILE A 47 2.83 8.85 0.95
C ILE A 47 2.65 9.90 -0.16
N PRO A 48 3.70 10.66 -0.50
CA PRO A 48 3.58 11.76 -1.44
C PRO A 48 3.32 11.25 -2.86
N TYR A 49 2.59 12.04 -3.64
CA TYR A 49 2.14 11.66 -4.98
C TYR A 49 3.26 11.27 -5.94
N ASN A 50 4.42 11.94 -5.85
CA ASN A 50 5.59 11.62 -6.68
C ASN A 50 6.12 10.20 -6.40
N ALA A 51 6.21 9.81 -5.12
CA ALA A 51 6.63 8.46 -4.73
C ALA A 51 5.60 7.42 -5.17
N THR A 52 4.32 7.70 -4.92
CA THR A 52 3.22 6.82 -5.35
C THR A 52 3.22 6.59 -6.86
N ASP A 53 3.33 7.65 -7.66
CA ASP A 53 3.33 7.56 -9.12
C ASP A 53 4.57 6.83 -9.66
N PHE A 54 5.73 7.03 -9.03
CA PHE A 54 6.95 6.31 -9.39
C PHE A 54 6.78 4.80 -9.17
N TYR A 55 6.30 4.39 -7.99
CA TYR A 55 6.11 2.97 -7.67
C TYR A 55 5.02 2.31 -8.53
N LEU A 56 3.90 3.00 -8.78
CA LEU A 56 2.81 2.50 -9.64
C LEU A 56 3.22 2.34 -11.12
N LYS A 57 4.21 3.11 -11.59
CA LYS A 57 4.81 2.97 -12.92
C LYS A 57 5.78 1.80 -13.01
N LEU A 58 6.45 1.45 -11.91
CA LEU A 58 7.37 0.30 -11.83
C LEU A 58 6.64 -1.05 -11.73
N LEU A 59 5.40 -1.09 -11.24
CA LEU A 59 4.64 -2.33 -11.06
C LEU A 59 4.62 -3.29 -12.28
N PRO A 60 4.45 -2.82 -13.53
CA PRO A 60 4.52 -3.69 -14.70
C PRO A 60 5.92 -4.30 -14.93
N GLU A 61 6.98 -3.64 -14.49
CA GLU A 61 8.38 -4.08 -14.69
C GLU A 61 8.80 -5.13 -13.65
N VAL A 62 8.26 -5.02 -12.43
CA VAL A 62 8.64 -5.89 -11.30
C VAL A 62 7.68 -7.08 -11.08
N GLY A 63 6.65 -7.19 -11.91
CA GLY A 63 5.68 -8.30 -11.90
C GLY A 63 4.88 -8.39 -10.60
N ARG A 64 5.01 -9.51 -9.89
CA ARG A 64 4.31 -9.78 -8.61
C ARG A 64 5.12 -9.40 -7.37
N THR A 65 6.31 -8.82 -7.57
CA THR A 65 7.16 -8.39 -6.46
C THR A 65 6.50 -7.25 -5.69
N VAL A 66 6.56 -7.30 -4.36
CA VAL A 66 6.05 -6.23 -3.49
C VAL A 66 7.09 -5.11 -3.42
N LEU A 67 6.71 -3.94 -3.90
CA LEU A 67 7.48 -2.70 -3.74
C LEU A 67 7.11 -2.06 -2.41
N LYS A 68 8.06 -1.95 -1.48
CA LYS A 68 7.84 -1.38 -0.16
C LYS A 68 8.27 0.08 -0.09
N PHE A 69 7.45 0.91 0.55
CA PHE A 69 7.81 2.25 0.98
C PHE A 69 8.63 2.16 2.27
N PRO A 70 9.43 3.20 2.60
CA PRO A 70 10.01 3.34 3.92
C PRO A 70 8.94 3.30 5.02
N PRO A 71 9.27 2.83 6.23
CA PRO A 71 8.33 2.85 7.35
C PRO A 71 7.78 4.25 7.62
N LEU A 72 6.49 4.35 7.89
CA LEU A 72 5.81 5.60 8.17
C LEU A 72 4.74 5.45 9.26
N GLU A 73 4.43 6.56 9.91
CA GLU A 73 3.38 6.63 10.93
C GLU A 73 2.03 6.82 10.27
N VAL A 74 1.14 5.82 10.38
CA VAL A 74 -0.23 5.90 9.89
C VAL A 74 -1.21 5.80 11.07
N PRO A 75 -2.22 6.68 11.19
CA PRO A 75 -3.26 6.54 12.21
C PRO A 75 -3.99 5.19 12.09
N VAL A 76 -4.17 4.49 13.21
CA VAL A 76 -4.86 3.17 13.21
C VAL A 76 -6.30 3.29 12.71
N GLN A 77 -6.99 4.38 13.05
CA GLN A 77 -8.36 4.61 12.59
C GLN A 77 -8.43 4.69 11.07
N LEU A 78 -7.49 5.41 10.44
CA LEU A 78 -7.41 5.52 8.99
C LEU A 78 -7.20 4.16 8.32
N LEU A 79 -6.33 3.31 8.89
CA LEU A 79 -6.12 1.95 8.41
C LEU A 79 -7.41 1.13 8.48
N ARG A 80 -8.18 1.24 9.57
CA ARG A 80 -9.46 0.55 9.73
C ARG A 80 -10.53 1.06 8.77
N ASP A 81 -10.60 2.37 8.56
CA ASP A 81 -11.56 2.99 7.64
C ASP A 81 -11.30 2.53 6.19
N GLU A 82 -10.04 2.30 5.83
CA GLU A 82 -9.62 1.70 4.55
C GLU A 82 -9.69 0.16 4.53
N GLY A 83 -10.18 -0.46 5.60
CA GLY A 83 -10.41 -1.91 5.69
C GLY A 83 -9.17 -2.75 6.07
N PHE A 84 -8.05 -2.15 6.47
CA PHE A 84 -6.88 -2.88 6.94
C PHE A 84 -7.06 -3.33 8.39
N MET A 85 -7.18 -4.65 8.59
CA MET A 85 -7.30 -5.28 9.90
C MET A 85 -5.94 -5.81 10.36
N LEU A 86 -5.22 -5.02 11.17
CA LEU A 86 -3.87 -5.33 11.68
C LEU A 86 -3.87 -5.83 13.12
#